data_AF-A0A1H3FCZ9-F1
#
_entry.id   AF-A0A1H3FCZ9-F1
#
_cell.length_a   1.000
_cell.length_b   1.000
_cell.length_c   1.000
_cell.angle_alpha   90.00
_cell.angle_beta   90.00
_cell.angle_gamma   90.00
#
_symmetry.space_group_name_H-M   'P 1'
#
loop_
_entity.id
_entity.type
_entity.pdbx_description
1 polymer ?
#
loop_
_entity_poly.entity_id
_entity_poly.type
_entity_poly.pdbx_seq_one_letter_code
_entity_poly.pdbx_strand_id
1 'polypeptide(L)' 'MFLYWLLGLGALSWLVLRWYFKRTPLFADVVILTLILLAASSLIQDIIRRQDMFQSWMFIIASVFLGISRYQHYKSNIKE' A
#
# COMPACT_ATOMS: atom_id res chain seq x y z
N MET A 1 -0.67 13.46 -15.66
CA MET A 1 0.58 12.67 -15.50
C MET A 1 0.60 11.81 -14.23
N PHE A 2 0.21 12.34 -13.07
CA PHE A 2 0.23 11.62 -11.78
C PHE A 2 -0.60 10.30 -11.78
N LEU A 3 -1.78 10.30 -12.40
CA LEU A 3 -2.67 9.13 -12.49
C LEU A 3 -2.07 7.93 -13.24
N TYR A 4 -1.31 8.17 -14.31
CA TYR A 4 -0.65 7.10 -15.08
C TYR A 4 0.47 6.43 -14.28
N TRP A 5 1.18 7.20 -13.44
CA TRP A 5 2.20 6.67 -12.53
C TRP A 5 1.59 5.78 -11.46
N LEU A 6 0.44 6.16 -10.93
CA LEU A 6 -0.29 5.38 -9.92
C LEU A 6 -0.80 4.04 -10.49
N LEU A 7 -1.32 4.06 -11.72
CA LEU A 7 -1.70 2.84 -12.44
C LEU A 7 -0.50 1.93 -12.73
N GLY A 8 0.65 2.51 -13.11
CA GLY A 8 1.89 1.75 -13.32
C GLY A 8 2.43 1.09 -12.05
N LEU A 9 2.42 1.82 -10.93
CA LEU A 9 2.79 1.29 -9.60
C LEU A 9 1.86 0.18 -9.13
N GLY A 10 0.56 0.32 -9.39
CA GLY A 10 -0.43 -0.74 -9.12
C GLY A 10 -0.18 -2.00 -9.96
N ALA A 11 0.12 -1.85 -11.25
CA ALA A 11 0.42 -2.98 -12.13
C ALA A 11 1.72 -3.70 -11.72
N LEU A 12 2.75 -2.95 -11.34
CA LEU A 12 4.00 -3.51 -10.80
C LEU A 12 3.77 -4.25 -9.49
N SER A 13 3.00 -3.65 -8.58
CA SER A 13 2.63 -4.28 -7.31
C SER A 13 1.89 -5.60 -7.53
N TRP A 14 0.94 -5.62 -8.48
CA TRP A 14 0.25 -6.85 -8.87
C TRP A 14 1.24 -7.92 -9.37
N LEU A 15 2.14 -7.56 -10.28
CA LEU A 15 3.15 -8.48 -10.83
C LEU A 15 4.03 -9.08 -9.74
N VAL A 16 4.52 -8.24 -8.81
CA VAL A 16 5.35 -8.66 -7.68
C VAL A 16 4.59 -9.61 -6.76
N LEU A 17 3.36 -9.25 -6.37
CA LEU A 17 2.51 -10.09 -5.53
C LEU A 17 2.18 -11.43 -6.21
N ARG A 18 1.87 -11.42 -7.51
CA ARG A 18 1.60 -12.62 -8.29
C ARG A 18 2.83 -13.53 -8.36
N TRP A 19 4.02 -12.96 -8.52
CA TRP A 19 5.26 -13.72 -8.56
C TRP A 19 5.61 -14.31 -7.20
N TYR A 20 5.46 -13.52 -6.13
CA TYR A 20 5.78 -13.93 -4.76
C TYR A 20 4.84 -15.01 -4.22
N PHE A 21 3.52 -14.81 -4.33
CA PHE A 21 2.53 -15.75 -3.80
C PHE A 21 2.14 -16.86 -4.79
N LYS A 22 2.59 -16.79 -6.05
CA LYS A 22 2.16 -17.67 -7.17
C LYS A 22 0.63 -17.80 -7.29
N ARG A 23 -0.12 -16.81 -6.78
CA ARG A 23 -1.58 -16.73 -6.78
C ARG A 23 -2.00 -15.37 -7.30
N THR A 24 -3.23 -15.26 -7.78
CA THR A 24 -3.82 -13.96 -8.16
C THR A 24 -4.03 -13.12 -6.90
N PRO A 25 -3.31 -12.00 -6.74
CA PRO A 25 -3.49 -11.14 -5.58
C PRO A 25 -4.85 -10.47 -5.63
N LEU A 26 -5.45 -10.29 -4.46
CA LEU A 26 -6.68 -9.51 -4.37
C LEU A 26 -6.35 -8.04 -4.62
N PHE A 27 -7.31 -7.31 -5.19
CA PHE A 27 -7.17 -5.87 -5.44
C PHE A 27 -6.69 -5.11 -4.20
N ALA A 28 -7.20 -5.47 -3.03
CA ALA A 28 -6.81 -4.85 -1.77
C ALA A 28 -5.35 -5.16 -1.35
N ASP A 29 -4.76 -6.31 -1.73
CA ASP A 29 -3.34 -6.59 -1.48
C ASP A 29 -2.45 -5.69 -2.33
N VAL A 30 -2.86 -5.48 -3.59
CA VAL A 30 -2.18 -4.57 -4.52
C VAL A 30 -2.23 -3.13 -4.00
N VAL A 31 -3.38 -2.68 -3.51
CA VAL A 31 -3.53 -1.34 -2.91
C VAL A 31 -2.66 -1.17 -1.66
N ILE A 32 -2.65 -2.16 -0.76
CA ILE A 32 -1.81 -2.12 0.45
C ILE A 32 -0.33 -2.01 0.07
N LEU A 33 0.14 -2.88 -0.84
CA LEU A 33 1.54 -2.84 -1.27
C LEU A 33 1.90 -1.50 -1.93
N THR A 34 1.01 -0.98 -2.77
CA THR A 34 1.20 0.31 -3.46
C THR A 34 1.32 1.47 -2.46
N LEU A 35 0.46 1.50 -1.44
CA LEU A 35 0.51 2.50 -0.37
C LEU A 35 1.80 2.39 0.47
N ILE A 36 2.24 1.17 0.77
CA ILE A 36 3.51 0.93 1.48
C ILE A 36 4.69 1.43 0.66
N LEU A 37 4.73 1.16 -0.64
CA LEU A 37 5.79 1.65 -1.53
C LEU A 37 5.80 3.18 -1.63
N LEU A 38 4.63 3.81 -1.70
CA LEU A 38 4.51 5.27 -1.68
C LEU A 38 5.01 5.85 -0.36
N ALA A 39 4.63 5.26 0.78
CA ALA A 39 5.08 5.68 2.10
C ALA A 39 6.61 5.52 2.26
N ALA A 40 7.17 4.41 1.78
CA ALA A 40 8.61 4.16 1.81
C ALA A 40 9.36 5.16 0.92
N SER A 41 8.82 5.45 -0.27
CA SER A 41 9.42 6.44 -1.18
C SER A 41 9.38 7.84 -0.59
N SER A 42 8.27 8.25 0.03
CA SER A 42 8.17 9.53 0.72
C SER A 42 9.13 9.61 1.91
N LEU A 43 9.27 8.54 2.71
CA LEU A 43 10.22 8.50 3.83
C LEU A 43 11.66 8.66 3.35
N ILE A 44 12.04 7.97 2.26
CA ILE A 44 13.37 8.09 1.67
C ILE A 44 13.61 9.52 1.18
N GLN A 45 12.61 10.14 0.53
CA GLN A 45 12.72 11.53 0.10
C GLN A 45 12.81 12.50 1.27
N ASP A 46 12.04 12.30 2.34
CA ASP A 46 12.07 13.12 3.55
C ASP A 46 13.42 13.00 4.26
N ILE A 47 13.99 11.79 4.34
CA ILE A 47 15.33 11.54 4.90
C ILE A 47 16.41 12.23 4.04
N ILE A 48 16.32 12.13 2.71
CA ILE A 48 17.30 12.73 1.79
C ILE A 48 17.18 14.26 1.76
N ARG A 49 15.96 14.80 1.80
CA ARG A 49 15.68 16.24 1.69
C ARG A 49 15.60 16.97 3.04
N ARG A 50 15.68 16.26 4.17
CA ARG A 50 15.43 16.79 5.53
C ARG A 50 14.14 17.63 5.60
N GLN A 51 13.10 17.18 4.91
CA GLN A 51 11.78 17.82 4.94
C GLN A 51 10.87 17.15 5.98
N ASP A 52 9.80 17.85 6.35
CA ASP A 52 8.84 17.41 7.37
C ASP A 52 8.29 16.01 7.08
N MET A 53 8.62 15.06 7.96
CA MET A 53 8.21 13.66 7.89
C MET A 53 6.69 13.44 8.02
N PHE A 54 5.90 14.51 8.18
CA PHE A 54 4.47 14.46 8.46
C PHE A 54 3.68 13.73 7.36
N GLN A 55 4.04 13.95 6.09
CA GLN A 55 3.36 13.32 4.97
C GLN A 55 3.61 11.79 4.94
N SER A 56 4.84 11.37 5.23
CA SER A 56 5.21 9.97 5.38
C SER A 56 4.47 9.27 6.52
N TRP A 57 4.34 9.92 7.68
CA TRP A 57 3.55 9.41 8.79
C TRP A 57 2.06 9.25 8.43
N MET A 58 1.48 10.20 7.67
CA MET A 58 0.10 10.07 7.20
C MET A 58 -0.11 8.85 6.30
N PHE A 59 0.83 8.54 5.40
CA PHE A 59 0.74 7.35 4.55
C PHE A 59 0.84 6.04 5.35
N ILE A 60 1.72 5.98 6.37
CA ILE A 60 1.82 4.82 7.26
C ILE A 60 0.52 4.62 8.03
N ILE A 61 -0.05 5.69 8.60
CA ILE A 61 -1.31 5.63 9.33
C ILE A 61 -2.44 5.15 8.41
N ALA A 62 -2.54 5.68 7.19
CA ALA A 62 -3.54 5.26 6.21
C ALA A 62 -3.41 3.77 5.84
N SER A 63 -2.18 3.29 5.64
CA SER A 63 -1.90 1.87 5.36
C SER A 63 -2.31 0.96 6.52
N VAL A 64 -1.97 1.35 7.75
CA VAL A 64 -2.35 0.60 8.96
C VAL A 64 -3.86 0.58 9.14
N PHE A 65 -4.53 1.71 8.93
CA PHE A 65 -5.99 1.82 9.05
C PHE A 65 -6.72 0.93 8.04
N LEU A 66 -6.25 0.90 6.79
CA LEU A 66 -6.77 -0.02 5.76
C LEU A 66 -6.52 -1.49 6.09
N GLY A 67 -5.33 -1.82 6.63
CA GLY A 67 -5.02 -3.17 7.10
C GLY A 67 -5.95 -3.63 8.22
N ILE A 68 -6.21 -2.77 9.21
CA ILE A 68 -7.12 -3.05 10.33
C ILE A 68 -8.57 -3.17 9.85
N SER A 69 -9.02 -2.25 9.00
CA SER A 69 -10.38 -2.30 8.42
C SER A 69 -10.62 -3.62 7.68
N ARG A 70 -9.65 -4.05 6.87
CA ARG A 70 -9.73 -5.32 6.16
C ARG A 70 -9.68 -6.53 7.08
N TYR A 71 -8.86 -6.49 8.14
CA TYR A 71 -8.82 -7.55 9.15
C TYR A 71 -10.16 -7.69 9.89
N GLN A 72 -10.79 -6.57 10.24
CA GLN A 72 -12.13 -6.57 10.84
C GLN A 72 -13.19 -7.12 9.89
N HIS A 73 -13.14 -6.75 8.61
CA HIS A 73 -14.05 -7.27 7.60
C HIS A 73 -13.90 -8.78 7.38
N TYR A 74 -12.65 -9.29 7.39
CA TYR A 74 -12.38 -10.72 7.30
C TYR A 74 -12.86 -11.49 8.55
N LYS A 75 -12.68 -10.89 9.73
CA LYS A 75 -13.16 -11.46 11.00
C LYS A 75 -14.69 -11.48 11.11
N SER A 76 -15.37 -10.52 10.48
CA SER A 76 -16.84 -10.46 10.41
C SER A 76 -17.42 -11.58 9.54
N ASN A 77 -16.83 -11.82 8.36
CA ASN A 77 -17.29 -12.86 7.42
C ASN A 77 -17.05 -14.31 7.88
N ILE A 78 -16.32 -14.54 8.98
CA ILE A 78 -16.08 -15.88 9.55
C ILE A 78 -17.14 -16.21 10.63
N LYS A 79 -17.98 -15.26 11.03
CA LYS A 79 -19.00 -15.44 12.08
C LYS A 79 -20.44 -15.63 11.57
N GLU A 80 -20.66 -15.57 10.25
CA GLU A 80 -21.88 -16.07 9.59
C GLU A 80 -21.66 -17.50 9.08
#